data_AF-A0A7V9BR58-F1
#
_entry.id   AF-A0A7V9BR58-F1
#
_cell.length_a   1.000
_cell.length_b   1.000
_cell.length_c   1.000
_cell.angle_alpha   90.00
_cell.angle_beta   90.00
_cell.angle_gamma   90.00
#
_symmetry.space_group_name_H-M   'P 1'
#
loop_
_entity.id
_entity.type
_entity.pdbx_description
1 polymer ?
#
loop_
_entity_poly.entity_id
_entity_poly.type
_entity_poly.pdbx_seq_one_letter_code
_entity_poly.pdbx_strand_id
1 'polypeptide(L)' 'METTVDAVGRIVVPKQLRDALGLVAGSTVDVSLYGAGLQLVPIGRTARLVTIDGALVADASTPITDDIVFGLIDSGRR' A
#
# COMPACT_ATOMS: atom_id res chain seq x y z
N MET A 1 -11.57 1.68 -13.11
CA MET A 1 -10.56 2.67 -13.54
C MET A 1 -9.65 1.98 -14.53
N GLU A 2 -9.46 2.58 -15.70
CA GLU A 2 -8.55 2.07 -16.72
C GLU A 2 -7.24 2.86 -16.67
N THR A 3 -6.15 2.22 -17.05
CA THR A 3 -4.85 2.88 -17.16
C THR A 3 -4.09 2.34 -18.38
N THR A 4 -3.05 3.05 -18.80
CA THR A 4 -2.26 2.70 -19.97
C THR A 4 -0.92 2.09 -19.58
N VAL A 5 -0.39 1.30 -20.51
CA VAL A 5 1.02 0.92 -20.52
C VAL A 5 1.77 1.97 -21.33
N ASP A 6 2.86 2.49 -20.80
CA ASP A 6 3.67 3.48 -21.53
C ASP A 6 4.49 2.85 -22.66
N ALA A 7 5.17 3.68 -23.44
CA ALA A 7 5.94 3.23 -24.60
C ALA A 7 7.10 2.26 -24.26
N VAL A 8 7.47 2.14 -22.98
CA VAL A 8 8.56 1.28 -22.50
C VAL A 8 8.02 0.04 -21.77
N GLY A 9 6.70 -0.18 -21.80
CA GLY A 9 6.07 -1.37 -21.23
C GLY A 9 5.73 -1.28 -19.74
N ARG A 10 5.72 -0.08 -19.14
CA ARG A 10 5.38 0.10 -17.72
C ARG A 10 3.92 0.45 -17.54
N ILE A 11 3.27 -0.12 -16.52
CA ILE A 11 1.90 0.25 -16.13
C ILE A 11 1.94 1.61 -15.44
N VAL A 12 1.21 2.58 -15.97
CA VAL A 12 1.04 3.88 -15.31
C VAL A 12 0.05 3.70 -14.16
N VAL A 13 0.42 4.04 -12.93
CA VAL A 13 -0.53 4.01 -11.79
C VAL A 13 -1.12 5.41 -11.60
N PRO A 14 -2.45 5.58 -11.73
CA PRO A 14 -3.11 6.87 -11.52
C PRO A 14 -2.80 7.47 -10.13
N LYS A 15 -2.71 8.80 -10.05
CA LYS A 15 -2.28 9.51 -8.84
C LYS A 15 -3.09 9.11 -7.59
N GLN A 16 -4.41 9.00 -7.72
CA GLN A 16 -5.28 8.63 -6.59
C GLN A 16 -4.93 7.25 -6.00
N LEU A 17 -4.62 6.27 -6.85
CA LEU A 17 -4.20 4.93 -6.40
C LEU A 17 -2.78 4.96 -5.82
N ARG A 18 -1.86 5.74 -6.42
CA ARG A 18 -0.51 5.90 -5.87
C ARG A 18 -0.53 6.49 -4.47
N ASP A 19 -1.30 7.56 -4.28
CA ASP A 19 -1.41 8.26 -3.01
C ASP A 19 -2.05 7.34 -1.95
N ALA A 20 -3.12 6.62 -2.30
CA ALA A 20 -3.79 5.68 -1.39
C ALA A 20 -2.92 4.47 -0.99
N LEU A 21 -2.06 3.99 -1.89
CA LEU A 21 -1.16 2.86 -1.65
C LEU A 21 0.24 3.29 -1.15
N GLY A 22 0.48 4.60 -0.96
CA GLY A 22 1.79 5.12 -0.58
C GLY A 22 2.90 4.87 -1.63
N LEU A 23 2.55 4.72 -2.90
CA LEU A 23 3.50 4.45 -3.98
C LEU A 23 4.18 5.75 -4.43
N VAL A 24 5.45 5.88 -4.08
CA VAL A 24 6.33 6.98 -4.50
C VAL A 24 7.33 6.50 -5.56
N ALA A 25 8.04 7.42 -6.19
CA ALA A 25 9.10 7.07 -7.14
C ALA A 25 10.15 6.20 -6.43
N GLY A 26 10.48 5.05 -7.00
CA GLY A 26 11.42 4.08 -6.40
C GLY A 26 10.80 3.10 -5.41
N SER A 27 9.49 3.20 -5.10
CA SER A 27 8.79 2.16 -4.32
C SER A 27 8.87 0.81 -5.01
N THR A 28 9.07 -0.24 -4.22
CA THR A 28 9.02 -1.63 -4.69
C THR A 28 7.63 -2.20 -4.50
N VAL A 29 7.19 -3.03 -5.44
CA VAL A 29 5.90 -3.73 -5.40
C VAL A 29 6.10 -5.20 -5.68
N ASP A 30 5.33 -6.02 -4.98
CA ASP A 30 5.18 -7.44 -5.25
C ASP A 30 4.13 -7.57 -6.32
N VAL A 31 4.46 -8.34 -7.35
CA VAL A 31 3.61 -8.52 -8.53
C VAL A 31 3.35 -10.00 -8.66
N SER A 32 2.08 -10.38 -8.58
CA SER A 32 1.64 -11.77 -8.69
C SER A 32 0.42 -11.89 -9.60
N LEU A 33 0.21 -13.09 -10.13
CA LEU A 33 -1.01 -13.41 -10.87
C LEU A 33 -2.16 -13.66 -9.88
N TYR A 34 -3.31 -13.06 -10.16
CA TYR A 34 -4.54 -13.27 -9.41
C TYR A 34 -5.70 -13.52 -10.37
N GLY A 35 -6.03 -14.80 -10.56
CA GLY A 35 -6.99 -15.23 -11.57
C GLY A 35 -6.54 -14.84 -12.97
N ALA A 36 -7.37 -14.07 -13.68
CA ALA A 36 -7.03 -13.52 -15.00
C ALA A 36 -6.37 -12.13 -14.94
N GLY A 37 -6.00 -11.65 -13.74
CA GLY A 37 -5.45 -10.32 -13.52
C GLY A 37 -4.06 -10.32 -12.88
N LEU A 38 -3.51 -9.11 -12.73
CA LEU A 38 -2.31 -8.85 -11.95
C LEU A 38 -2.69 -8.24 -10.60
N GLN A 39 -2.10 -8.77 -9.53
CA GLN A 39 -2.15 -8.17 -8.21
C GLN A 39 -0.83 -7.44 -7.95
N LEU A 40 -0.93 -6.17 -7.53
CA LEU A 40 0.20 -5.35 -7.14
C LEU A 40 0.06 -5.02 -5.66
N VAL A 41 1.05 -5.41 -4.86
CA VAL A 41 1.08 -5.15 -3.42
C VAL A 41 2.36 -4.38 -3.08
N PRO A 42 2.30 -3.21 -2.42
CA PRO A 42 3.52 -2.51 -2.01
C PRO A 42 4.44 -3.40 -1.15
N ILE A 43 5.67 -3.65 -1.59
CA ILE A 43 6.72 -4.28 -0.79
C ILE A 43 7.33 -3.15 0.02
N GLY A 44 6.92 -3.05 1.27
CA GLY A 44 7.31 -1.94 2.11
C GLY A 44 6.36 -1.69 3.25
N ARG A 45 5.61 -2.71 3.70
CA ARG A 45 5.10 -2.68 5.08
C ARG A 45 6.33 -2.67 5.98
N THR A 46 6.79 -1.47 6.31
CA THR A 46 7.76 -1.21 7.38
C THR A 46 7.26 -1.82 8.67
N ALA A 47 5.93 -1.86 8.86
CA ALA A 47 5.23 -2.55 9.90
C ALA A 47 5.43 -4.07 9.83
N ARG A 48 6.18 -4.61 10.80
CA ARG A 48 6.24 -6.02 11.12
C ARG A 48 5.41 -6.28 12.37
N LEU A 49 4.76 -7.44 12.46
CA LEU A 49 4.19 -7.86 13.74
C LEU A 49 5.29 -8.49 14.57
N VAL A 50 5.53 -7.93 15.76
CA VAL A 50 6.46 -8.45 16.76
C VAL A 50 5.69 -8.76 18.04
N THR A 51 6.20 -9.67 18.86
CA THR A 51 5.64 -9.91 20.19
C THR A 51 6.43 -9.11 21.21
N ILE A 52 5.74 -8.24 21.96
CA ILE A 52 6.28 -7.48 23.08
C ILE A 52 5.39 -7.78 24.29
N ASP A 53 5.97 -8.30 25.37
CA ASP A 53 5.25 -8.65 26.61
C ASP A 53 3.99 -9.52 26.40
N GLY A 54 4.04 -10.43 25.42
CA GLY A 54 2.93 -11.33 25.08
C GLY A 54 1.84 -10.73 24.20
N ALA A 55 1.94 -9.46 23.82
CA ALA A 55 1.02 -8.81 22.88
C ALA A 55 1.64 -8.70 21.47
N LEU A 56 0.80 -8.83 20.43
CA LEU A 56 1.20 -8.53 19.05
C LEU A 56 1.22 -7.01 18.85
N VAL A 57 2.39 -6.48 18.50
CA VAL A 57 2.63 -5.06 18.26
C VAL A 57 3.08 -4.87 16.82
N ALA A 58 2.54 -3.85 16.13
CA ALA A 58 3.03 -3.43 14.83
C ALA A 58 4.29 -2.54 15.02
N ASP A 59 5.46 -3.11 14.74
CA ASP A 59 6.75 -2.42 14.74
C ASP A 59 7.01 -1.80 13.36
N ALA A 60 6.90 -0.47 13.28
CA ALA A 60 7.09 0.29 12.06
C ALA A 60 7.82 1.60 12.36
N SER A 61 8.70 2.04 11.45
CA SER A 61 9.28 3.38 11.48
C SER A 61 8.40 4.44 10.80
N THR A 62 7.29 4.03 10.18
CA THR A 62 6.37 4.94 9.52
C THR A 62 5.58 5.73 10.56
N PRO A 63 5.64 7.08 10.56
CA PRO A 63 4.83 7.89 11.46
C PRO A 63 3.35 7.67 11.18
N ILE A 64 2.60 7.32 12.22
CA ILE A 64 1.14 7.25 12.19
C ILE A 64 0.61 8.48 12.91
N THR A 65 -0.07 9.36 12.18
CA THR A 65 -0.68 10.59 12.72
C THR A 65 -2.18 10.39 12.93
N ASP A 66 -2.77 11.28 13.73
CA ASP A 66 -4.21 11.30 13.98
C ASP A 66 -5.03 11.37 12.68
N ASP A 67 -4.60 12.19 11.70
CA ASP A 67 -5.26 12.31 10.40
C ASP A 67 -5.34 10.98 9.64
N ILE A 68 -4.27 10.17 9.70
CA ILE A 68 -4.22 8.85 9.06
C ILE A 68 -5.20 7.90 9.76
N VAL A 69 -5.21 7.90 11.09
CA VAL A 69 -6.08 7.02 11.89
C VAL A 69 -7.55 7.37 11.67
N PHE A 70 -7.90 8.66 11.71
CA PHE A 70 -9.27 9.11 11.47
C PHE A 70 -9.72 8.79 10.03
N GLY A 71 -8.87 9.02 9.03
CA GLY A 71 -9.17 8.65 7.65
C GLY A 71 -9.46 7.16 7.46
N LEU A 72 -8.71 6.28 8.14
CA LEU A 72 -8.94 4.85 8.10
C LEU A 72 -10.25 4.45 8.79
N ILE A 73 -10.56 4.99 9.97
CA ILE A 73 -11.81 4.72 10.71
C ILE A 73 -13.02 5.15 9.87
N ASP A 74 -12.97 6.33 9.28
CA ASP A 74 -14.08 6.86 8.46
C ASP A 74 -14.29 6.04 7.19
N SER A 75 -13.22 5.50 6.60
CA SER A 75 -13.31 4.64 5.41
C SER A 75 -14.10 3.35 5.65
N GLY A 76 -14.04 2.80 6.87
CA GLY A 76 -14.73 1.55 7.25
C GLY A 76 -16.19 1.73 7.69
N ARG A 77 -16.68 2.98 7.80
CA ARG A 77 -18.07 3.28 8.19
C ARG A 77 -19.01 3.49 6.99
N ARG A 78 -18.56 3.25 5.77
CA ARG A 78 -19.36 3.39 4.53
C ARG A 78 -19.73 2.04 3.94
#